data_AF-A0A922S4N3-F1
#
_entry.id   AF-A0A922S4N3-F1
#
_cell.length_a   1.000
_cell.length_b   1.000
_cell.length_c   1.000
_cell.angle_alpha   90.00
_cell.angle_beta   90.00
_cell.angle_gamma   90.00
#
_symmetry.space_group_name_H-M   'P 1'
#
loop_
_entity.id
_entity.type
_entity.pdbx_description
1 polymer ?
#
loop_
_entity_poly.entity_id
_entity_poly.type
_entity_poly.pdbx_seq_one_letter_code
_entity_poly.pdbx_strand_id
1 'polypeptide(L)'
;MAYEPGTALEEELLRRWFILVNKKNALIHRGFQLSIMEKEDDLKKKMKMLQDELRSILSVEDYLKTDNDRRREDLLLQDLVRLVNERDDIIQELDLHEKVLAEELELEQNAGYMSYGRRRIDKSCVLQ
;
A
#
# COMPACT_ATOMS: atom_id res chain seq x y z
N MET A 1 46.28 18.54 1.45
CA MET A 1 45.24 18.52 2.49
C MET A 1 44.33 17.35 2.16
N ALA A 2 44.53 16.21 2.81
CA ALA A 2 43.68 15.04 2.59
C ALA A 2 42.32 15.33 3.26
N TYR A 3 41.24 15.23 2.50
CA TYR A 3 39.89 15.27 3.03
C TYR A 3 39.74 14.01 3.89
N GLU A 4 39.71 14.13 5.22
CA GLU A 4 39.35 13.00 6.08
C GLU A 4 37.83 12.83 6.03
N PRO A 5 37.31 11.75 5.41
CA PRO A 5 35.87 11.51 5.43
C PRO A 5 35.48 11.05 6.84
N GLY A 6 34.41 11.61 7.41
CA GLY A 6 33.83 11.12 8.66
C GLY A 6 34.14 11.98 9.89
N THR A 7 33.88 13.29 9.82
CA THR A 7 33.83 14.06 11.07
C THR A 7 32.65 13.59 11.93
N ALA A 8 32.76 13.65 13.26
CA ALA A 8 31.66 13.27 14.16
C ALA A 8 30.33 14.00 13.86
N LEU A 9 30.43 15.20 13.28
CA LEU A 9 29.29 15.98 12.80
C LEU A 9 28.63 15.34 11.57
N GLU A 10 29.41 14.86 10.59
CA GLU A 10 28.90 14.15 9.41
C GLU A 10 28.19 12.86 9.82
N GLU A 11 28.74 12.10 10.77
CA GLU A 11 28.07 10.90 11.29
C GLU A 11 26.74 11.22 11.99
N GLU A 12 26.69 12.28 12.80
CA GLU A 12 25.46 12.72 13.47
C GLU A 12 24.40 13.19 12.47
N LEU A 13 24.81 13.95 11.44
CA LEU A 13 23.92 14.38 10.36
C LEU A 13 23.38 13.19 9.56
N LEU A 14 24.22 12.21 9.24
CA LEU A 14 23.80 10.98 8.56
C LEU A 14 22.80 10.17 9.40
N ARG A 15 23.01 10.07 10.73
CA ARG A 15 22.05 9.41 11.64
C ARG A 15 20.70 10.14 11.66
N ARG A 16 20.71 11.46 11.79
CA ARG A 16 19.47 12.26 11.76
C ARG A 16 18.75 12.14 10.44
N TRP A 17 19.50 12.16 9.34
CA TRP A 17 18.96 11.95 8.00
C TRP A 17 18.27 10.59 7.88
N PHE A 18 18.90 9.51 8.35
CA PHE A 18 18.30 8.17 8.34
C PHE A 18 16.98 8.11 9.11
N ILE A 19 16.94 8.70 10.32
CA ILE A 19 15.69 8.80 11.10
C ILE A 19 14.59 9.55 10.35
N LEU A 20 14.94 10.66 9.69
CA LEU A 20 13.97 11.45 8.92
C LEU A 20 13.46 10.70 7.70
N VAL A 21 14.33 9.98 6.99
CA VAL A 21 13.96 9.13 5.86
C VAL A 21 13.01 8.01 6.32
N ASN A 22 13.32 7.31 7.40
CA ASN A 22 12.45 6.24 7.91
C ASN A 22 11.08 6.80 8.36
N LYS A 23 11.06 7.97 9.02
CA LYS A 23 9.79 8.64 9.36
C LYS A 23 8.99 9.01 8.12
N LYS A 24 9.64 9.51 7.06
CA LYS A 24 8.98 9.81 5.78
C LYS A 24 8.41 8.53 5.15
N ASN A 25 9.18 7.45 5.11
CA ASN A 25 8.73 6.18 4.54
C ASN A 25 7.52 5.62 5.32
N ALA A 26 7.58 5.62 6.66
CA ALA A 26 6.44 5.24 7.49
C ALA A 26 5.16 6.05 7.19
N LEU A 27 5.30 7.36 6.97
CA LEU A 27 4.18 8.22 6.56
C LEU A 27 3.67 7.87 5.16
N ILE A 28 4.55 7.52 4.22
CA ILE A 28 4.16 7.10 2.86
C ILE A 28 3.33 5.81 2.93
N HIS A 29 3.78 4.78 3.66
CA HIS A 29 3.00 3.55 3.80
C HIS A 29 1.66 3.80 4.48
N ARG A 30 1.62 4.67 5.49
CA ARG A 30 0.36 5.04 6.14
C ARG A 30 -0.57 5.77 5.17
N GLY A 31 -0.04 6.68 4.36
CA GLY A 31 -0.78 7.39 3.31
C GLY A 31 -1.36 6.44 2.27
N PHE A 32 -0.56 5.46 1.83
CA PHE A 32 -1.01 4.41 0.93
C PHE A 32 -2.17 3.61 1.53
N GLN A 33 -2.04 3.12 2.77
CA GLN A 33 -3.12 2.40 3.46
C GLN A 33 -4.42 3.20 3.53
N LEU A 34 -4.33 4.50 3.86
CA LEU A 34 -5.50 5.38 3.90
C LEU A 34 -6.14 5.53 2.52
N SER A 35 -5.34 5.66 1.45
CA SER A 35 -5.86 5.72 0.08
C SER A 35 -6.58 4.43 -0.31
N ILE A 36 -6.05 3.26 0.05
CA ILE A 36 -6.72 1.99 -0.21
C ILE A 36 -8.06 1.91 0.53
N MET A 37 -8.09 2.29 1.82
CA MET A 37 -9.34 2.31 2.60
C MET A 37 -10.40 3.22 1.97
N GLU A 38 -10.01 4.40 1.48
CA GLU A 38 -10.91 5.33 0.79
C GLU A 38 -11.44 4.72 -0.53
N LYS A 39 -10.56 4.17 -1.37
CA LYS A 39 -10.95 3.48 -2.62
C LYS A 39 -11.95 2.35 -2.34
N GLU A 40 -11.68 1.53 -1.33
CA GLU A 40 -12.58 0.44 -0.94
C GLU A 40 -13.96 0.94 -0.47
N ASP A 41 -14.00 2.00 0.35
CA ASP A 41 -15.25 2.57 0.85
C ASP A 41 -16.09 3.12 -0.32
N ASP A 42 -15.45 3.78 -1.28
CA ASP A 42 -16.12 4.28 -2.48
C ASP A 42 -16.64 3.14 -3.37
N LEU A 43 -15.87 2.07 -3.57
CA LEU A 43 -16.34 0.88 -4.26
C LEU A 43 -17.53 0.24 -3.54
N LYS A 44 -17.48 0.12 -2.21
CA LYS A 44 -18.59 -0.43 -1.41
C LYS A 44 -19.87 0.40 -1.57
N LYS A 45 -19.77 1.73 -1.54
CA LYS A 45 -20.91 2.63 -1.78
C LYS A 45 -21.48 2.45 -3.19
N LYS A 46 -20.63 2.44 -4.22
CA LYS A 46 -21.05 2.22 -5.62
C LYS A 46 -21.74 0.88 -5.78
N MET A 47 -21.13 -0.19 -5.27
CA MET A 47 -21.67 -1.54 -5.37
C MET A 47 -23.02 -1.64 -4.67
N LYS A 48 -23.18 -1.01 -3.50
CA LYS A 48 -24.48 -0.95 -2.81
C LYS A 48 -25.56 -0.27 -3.66
N MET A 49 -25.26 0.90 -4.24
CA MET A 49 -26.23 1.62 -5.08
C MET A 49 -26.68 0.79 -6.29
N LEU A 50 -25.73 0.15 -6.99
CA LEU A 50 -26.04 -0.71 -8.13
C LEU A 50 -26.83 -1.95 -7.72
N GLN A 51 -26.49 -2.59 -6.60
CA GLN A 51 -27.22 -3.75 -6.09
C GLN A 51 -28.65 -3.40 -5.64
N ASP A 52 -28.84 -2.24 -5.01
CA ASP A 52 -30.16 -1.78 -4.59
C ASP A 52 -31.05 -1.51 -5.82
N GLU A 53 -30.50 -0.88 -6.87
CA GLU A 53 -31.22 -0.68 -8.14
C GLU A 53 -31.53 -2.03 -8.83
N LEU A 54 -30.55 -2.92 -8.92
CA LEU A 54 -30.72 -4.24 -9.55
C LEU A 54 -31.80 -5.05 -8.82
N ARG A 55 -31.83 -5.05 -7.49
CA ARG A 55 -32.88 -5.71 -6.70
C ARG A 55 -34.27 -5.15 -7.00
N SER A 56 -34.39 -3.84 -7.24
CA SER A 56 -35.67 -3.25 -7.64
C SER A 56 -36.16 -3.83 -8.96
N ILE A 57 -35.28 -4.01 -9.94
CA ILE A 57 -35.64 -4.60 -11.25
C ILE A 57 -35.94 -6.09 -11.12
N LEU A 58 -35.12 -6.83 -10.38
CA LEU A 58 -35.29 -8.26 -10.13
C LEU A 58 -36.56 -8.59 -9.32
N SER A 59 -37.12 -7.61 -8.60
CA SER A 59 -38.39 -7.78 -7.89
C SER A 59 -39.61 -7.84 -8.82
N VAL A 60 -39.47 -7.41 -10.08
CA VAL A 60 -40.51 -7.49 -11.10
C VAL A 60 -40.46 -8.89 -11.75
N GLU A 61 -41.61 -9.55 -11.85
CA GLU A 61 -41.70 -10.87 -12.48
C GLU A 61 -41.32 -10.79 -13.97
N ASP A 62 -40.60 -11.79 -14.48
CA ASP A 62 -39.95 -11.72 -15.81
C ASP A 62 -40.91 -11.49 -16.99
N TYR A 63 -42.16 -11.93 -16.87
CA TYR A 63 -43.20 -11.72 -17.88
C TYR A 63 -43.78 -10.29 -17.85
N LEU A 64 -43.58 -9.55 -16.75
CA LEU A 64 -43.97 -8.16 -16.60
C LEU A 64 -42.82 -7.18 -16.91
N LYS A 65 -41.57 -7.67 -16.97
CA LYS A 65 -40.40 -6.85 -17.31
C LYS A 65 -40.50 -6.29 -18.72
N THR A 66 -40.27 -4.99 -18.86
CA THR A 66 -40.13 -4.33 -20.16
C THR A 66 -38.76 -4.60 -20.78
N ASP A 67 -38.61 -4.34 -22.09
CA ASP A 67 -37.30 -4.40 -22.75
C ASP A 67 -36.29 -3.40 -22.14
N ASN A 68 -36.78 -2.29 -21.59
CA ASN A 68 -35.94 -1.33 -20.91
C ASN A 68 -35.41 -1.89 -19.58
N ASP A 69 -36.27 -2.57 -18.81
CA ASP A 69 -35.88 -3.21 -17.55
C ASP A 69 -34.79 -4.26 -17.79
N ARG A 70 -34.95 -5.10 -18.82
CA ARG A 70 -33.96 -6.11 -19.19
C ARG A 70 -32.63 -5.49 -19.62
N ARG A 71 -32.65 -4.45 -20.46
CA ARG A 71 -31.43 -3.72 -20.84
C ARG A 71 -30.74 -3.07 -19.64
N ARG A 72 -31.53 -2.51 -18.71
CA ARG A 72 -30.98 -1.88 -17.52
C ARG A 72 -30.37 -2.92 -16.58
N GLU A 73 -31.03 -4.07 -16.39
CA GLU A 73 -30.51 -5.24 -15.67
C GLU A 73 -29.15 -5.68 -16.24
N ASP A 74 -29.05 -5.86 -17.55
CA ASP A 74 -27.80 -6.24 -18.23
C ASP A 74 -26.66 -5.24 -17.99
N LEU A 75 -26.95 -3.93 -18.08
CA LEU A 75 -25.97 -2.88 -17.84
C LEU A 75 -25.52 -2.86 -16.37
N LEU A 76 -26.45 -3.01 -15.42
CA LEU A 76 -26.12 -3.06 -13.99
C LEU A 76 -25.26 -4.28 -13.65
N LEU A 77 -25.54 -5.43 -14.25
CA LEU A 77 -24.73 -6.63 -14.08
C LEU A 77 -23.31 -6.44 -14.64
N GLN A 78 -23.17 -5.82 -15.81
CA GLN A 78 -21.87 -5.46 -16.38
C GLN A 78 -21.09 -4.49 -15.46
N ASP A 79 -21.77 -3.49 -14.91
CA ASP A 79 -21.16 -2.54 -13.97
C ASP A 79 -20.71 -3.23 -12.68
N LEU A 80 -21.50 -4.15 -12.15
CA LEU A 80 -21.13 -4.93 -10.97
C LEU A 80 -19.90 -5.80 -11.23
N VAL A 81 -19.80 -6.47 -12.38
CA VAL A 81 -18.61 -7.24 -12.76
C VAL A 81 -17.38 -6.32 -12.86
N ARG A 82 -17.53 -5.12 -13.43
CA ARG A 82 -16.45 -4.13 -13.46
C ARG A 82 -15.98 -3.73 -12.06
N LEU A 83 -16.89 -3.44 -11.14
CA LEU A 83 -16.53 -3.10 -9.75
C LEU A 83 -15.86 -4.26 -9.01
N VAL A 84 -16.26 -5.51 -9.30
CA VAL A 84 -15.58 -6.69 -8.75
C VAL A 84 -14.14 -6.76 -9.23
N ASN A 85 -13.89 -6.53 -10.52
CA ASN A 85 -12.53 -6.49 -11.06
C ASN A 85 -11.71 -5.34 -10.45
N GLU A 86 -12.30 -4.14 -10.31
CA GLU A 86 -11.62 -3.00 -9.65
C GLU A 86 -11.22 -3.32 -8.21
N ARG A 87 -12.06 -4.07 -7.47
CA ARG A 87 -11.71 -4.54 -6.12
C ARG A 87 -10.59 -5.56 -6.16
N ASP A 88 -10.62 -6.48 -7.12
CA ASP A 88 -9.57 -7.50 -7.27
C ASP A 88 -8.21 -6.85 -7.63
N ASP A 89 -8.21 -5.72 -8.35
CA ASP A 89 -7.02 -4.90 -8.60
C ASP A 89 -6.49 -4.26 -7.30
N ILE A 90 -7.37 -3.76 -6.43
CA ILE A 90 -6.97 -3.22 -5.11
C ILE A 90 -6.31 -4.30 -4.25
N ILE A 91 -6.86 -5.52 -4.26
CA ILE A 91 -6.28 -6.65 -3.51
C ILE A 91 -4.86 -6.96 -4.03
N GLN A 92 -4.67 -6.97 -5.35
CA GLN A 92 -3.35 -7.16 -5.94
C GLN A 92 -2.39 -5.99 -5.59
N GLU A 93 -2.87 -4.75 -5.58
CA GLU A 93 -2.09 -3.57 -5.18
C GLU A 93 -1.62 -3.69 -3.72
N LEU A 94 -2.49 -4.16 -2.82
CA LEU A 94 -2.16 -4.44 -1.42
C LEU A 94 -1.10 -5.54 -1.28
N ASP A 95 -1.28 -6.67 -1.95
CA ASP A 95 -0.33 -7.79 -1.92
C ASP A 95 1.07 -7.37 -2.39
N LEU A 96 1.15 -6.51 -3.41
CA LEU A 96 2.41 -5.95 -3.89
C LEU A 96 3.04 -5.01 -2.85
N HIS A 97 2.23 -4.13 -2.25
CA HIS A 97 2.72 -3.21 -1.23
C HIS A 97 3.22 -3.94 0.02
N GLU A 98 2.56 -5.03 0.43
CA GLU A 98 3.01 -5.87 1.56
C GLU A 98 4.36 -6.52 1.29
N LYS A 99 4.60 -7.00 0.06
CA LYS A 99 5.91 -7.55 -0.34
C LYS A 99 7.01 -6.50 -0.29
N VAL A 100 6.75 -5.31 -0.83
CA VAL A 100 7.71 -4.19 -0.79
C VAL A 100 8.03 -3.80 0.66
N LEU A 101 7.01 -3.70 1.51
CA LEU A 101 7.19 -3.43 2.94
C LEU A 101 8.06 -4.50 3.65
N ALA A 102 7.84 -5.77 3.34
CA ALA A 102 8.63 -6.86 3.92
C ALA A 102 10.10 -6.75 3.50
N GLU A 103 10.37 -6.50 2.22
CA GLU A 103 11.73 -6.28 1.70
C GLU A 103 12.40 -5.06 2.35
N GLU A 104 11.67 -3.95 2.50
CA GLU A 104 12.19 -2.75 3.18
C GLU A 104 12.52 -3.01 4.65
N LEU A 105 11.69 -3.77 5.38
CA LEU A 105 11.95 -4.15 6.77
C LEU A 105 13.18 -5.06 6.89
N GLU A 106 13.38 -6.00 5.96
CA GLU A 106 14.59 -6.82 5.91
C GLU A 106 15.85 -5.98 5.67
N LEU A 107 15.78 -5.01 4.75
CA LEU A 107 16.86 -4.07 4.48
C LEU A 107 17.16 -3.18 5.70
N GLU A 108 16.13 -2.69 6.40
CA GLU A 108 16.31 -1.92 7.63
C GLU A 108 16.98 -2.73 8.74
N GLN A 109 16.59 -3.99 8.93
CA GLN A 109 17.24 -4.88 9.89
C GLN A 109 18.71 -5.09 9.53
N ASN A 110 19.00 -5.43 8.27
CA ASN A 110 20.36 -5.64 7.78
C ASN A 110 21.23 -4.37 7.88
N ALA A 111 20.67 -3.20 7.58
CA ALA A 111 21.33 -1.90 7.74
C ALA A 111 21.57 -1.55 9.22
N GLY A 112 20.63 -1.91 10.10
CA GLY A 112 20.79 -1.84 11.55
C GLY A 112 22.00 -2.63 12.02
N TYR A 113 22.15 -3.89 11.60
CA TYR A 113 23.32 -4.72 11.91
C TYR A 113 24.65 -4.12 11.41
N MET A 114 24.66 -3.46 10.24
CA MET A 114 25.86 -2.76 9.73
C MET A 114 26.24 -1.51 10.53
N SER A 115 25.26 -0.76 11.04
CA SER A 115 25.49 0.42 11.90
C SER A 115 26.06 0.03 13.28
N TYR A 116 25.70 -1.14 13.82
CA TYR A 116 26.31 -1.70 15.03
C TYR A 116 27.65 -2.41 14.78
N GLY A 117 27.87 -2.97 13.59
CA GLY A 117 29.10 -3.66 13.19
C GLY A 117 30.33 -2.74 13.11
N ARG A 118 30.18 -1.50 12.63
CA ARG A 118 31.28 -0.50 12.63
C ARG A 118 31.79 -0.17 14.04
N ARG A 119 30.95 -0.28 15.08
CA ARG A 119 31.36 -0.02 16.47
C ARG A 119 32.21 -1.12 17.09
N ARG A 120 32.20 -2.36 16.55
CA ARG A 120 33.00 -3.49 17.10
C ARG A 120 34.35 -3.67 16.43
N ILE A 121 34.50 -3.27 15.16
CA ILE A 121 35.77 -3.46 14.43
C ILE A 121 36.87 -2.55 15.00
N ASP A 122 36.51 -1.39 15.57
CA ASP A 122 37.46 -0.41 16.10
C ASP A 122 37.95 -0.68 17.54
N LYS A 123 37.50 -1.78 18.19
CA LYS A 123 37.89 -2.10 19.59
C LYS A 123 38.59 -3.45 19.76
N SER A 124 38.83 -4.21 18.69
CA SER A 124 39.37 -5.58 18.80
C SER A 124 40.68 -5.82 18.04
N CYS A 125 41.32 -4.80 17.45
CA CYS A 125 42.64 -4.98 16.84
C CYS A 125 43.73 -4.59 17.83
N VAL A 126 43.98 -5.45 18.82
CA VAL A 126 45.29 -5.55 19.45
C VAL A 126 45.96 -6.73 18.75
N LEU A 127 46.77 -6.45 17.73
CA LEU A 127 47.73 -7.42 17.22
C LEU A 127 48.87 -7.47 18.25
N GLN A 128 48.95 -8.59 18.96
CA GLN A 128 50.06 -8.95 19.83
C GLN A 128 51.07 -9.78 19.04
#